data_AF-A0A5E4I9W7-F1
#
_entry.id   AF-A0A5E4I9W7-F1
#
_cell.length_a   1.000
_cell.length_b   1.000
_cell.length_c   1.000
_cell.angle_alpha   90.00
_cell.angle_beta   90.00
_cell.angle_gamma   90.00
#
_symmetry.space_group_name_H-M   'P 1'
#
loop_
_entity.id
_entity.type
_entity.pdbx_description
1 polymer ?
#
loop_
_entity_poly.entity_id
_entity_poly.type
_entity_poly.pdbx_seq_one_letter_code
_entity_poly.pdbx_strand_id
1 'polypeptide(L)'
;MQESEKQVSEFGTFNEFFTRKLKVSARKINAAENAVVSPVDCEVCCLGKLEDNILIHVKGKYYTLEALLGDTETALEFKNGNYIIMYLHPRDYHRIHAPLSGKILDFNTYPARFFL
;
A
#
# COMPACT_ATOMS: atom_id res chain seq x y z
N MET A 1 -13.47 16.44 0.94
CA MET A 1 -14.74 15.84 1.40
C MET A 1 -15.75 15.54 0.29
N GLN A 2 -15.78 16.30 -0.81
CA GLN A 2 -16.77 16.08 -1.90
C GLN A 2 -16.78 14.66 -2.50
N GLU A 3 -15.65 13.95 -2.44
CA GLU A 3 -15.52 12.59 -2.95
C GLU A 3 -16.04 11.50 -1.99
N SER A 4 -16.26 11.83 -0.71
CA SER A 4 -16.74 10.84 0.27
C SER A 4 -18.24 10.57 0.07
N GLU A 5 -18.68 9.35 0.40
CA GLU A 5 -20.10 8.99 0.40
C GLU A 5 -20.89 9.74 1.48
N LYS A 6 -20.22 10.12 2.57
CA LYS A 6 -20.81 10.79 3.74
C LYS A 6 -20.23 12.19 3.94
N GLN A 7 -21.00 13.09 4.53
CA GLN A 7 -20.54 14.37 5.04
C GLN A 7 -19.86 14.21 6.40
N VAL A 8 -19.07 15.21 6.80
CA VAL A 8 -18.28 15.18 8.05
C VAL A 8 -19.18 14.94 9.28
N SER A 9 -20.36 15.53 9.32
CA SER A 9 -21.31 15.41 10.43
C SER A 9 -21.97 14.05 10.55
N GLU A 10 -21.84 13.17 9.56
CA GLU A 10 -22.46 11.84 9.53
C GLU A 10 -21.55 10.74 10.09
N PHE A 11 -20.30 11.06 10.42
CA PHE A 11 -19.36 10.13 11.05
C PHE A 11 -19.51 10.17 12.57
N GLY A 12 -19.72 9.01 13.18
CA GLY A 12 -19.86 8.91 14.64
C GLY A 12 -18.52 8.90 15.37
N THR A 13 -17.42 8.56 14.68
CA THR A 13 -16.07 8.51 15.26
C THR A 13 -15.01 8.96 14.27
N PHE A 14 -13.85 9.36 14.78
CA PHE A 14 -12.69 9.67 13.93
C PHE A 14 -12.24 8.47 13.09
N ASN A 15 -12.27 7.24 13.63
CA ASN A 15 -11.89 6.05 12.87
C ASN A 15 -12.83 5.79 11.69
N GLU A 16 -14.13 6.06 11.86
CA GLU A 16 -15.09 5.97 10.76
C GLU A 16 -14.79 7.00 9.66
N PHE A 17 -14.44 8.23 10.04
CA PHE A 17 -13.99 9.27 9.12
C PHE A 17 -12.66 8.91 8.43
N PHE A 18 -11.69 8.38 9.17
CA PHE A 18 -10.37 8.00 8.67
C PHE A 18 -10.47 6.87 7.64
N THR A 19 -11.36 5.91 7.89
CA THR A 19 -11.65 4.78 7.00
C THR A 19 -12.88 5.01 6.10
N ARG A 20 -13.26 6.29 5.88
CA ARG A 20 -14.43 6.68 5.06
C ARG A 20 -14.46 5.97 3.71
N LYS A 21 -15.65 5.71 3.18
CA LYS A 21 -15.84 5.27 1.80
C LYS A 21 -15.85 6.47 0.85
N LEU A 22 -15.36 6.26 -0.36
CA LEU A 22 -15.47 7.20 -1.48
C LEU A 22 -16.62 6.80 -2.38
N LYS A 23 -17.20 7.79 -3.07
CA LYS A 23 -18.19 7.58 -4.12
C LYS A 23 -17.61 6.68 -5.21
N VAL A 24 -18.41 5.78 -5.76
CA VAL A 24 -18.01 4.85 -6.85
C VAL A 24 -17.37 5.58 -8.04
N SER A 25 -17.85 6.80 -8.34
CA SER A 25 -17.33 7.61 -9.45
C SER A 25 -16.03 8.37 -9.15
N ALA A 26 -15.56 8.40 -7.89
CA ALA A 26 -14.41 9.19 -7.48
C ALA A 26 -13.09 8.66 -8.03
N ARG A 27 -13.00 7.36 -8.33
CA ARG A 27 -11.80 6.72 -8.87
C ARG A 27 -12.19 5.83 -10.04
N LYS A 28 -11.90 6.28 -11.26
CA LYS A 28 -12.07 5.47 -12.47
C LYS A 28 -10.90 4.50 -12.57
N ILE A 29 -11.20 3.20 -12.61
CA ILE A 29 -10.19 2.15 -12.73
C ILE A 29 -9.89 1.88 -14.20
N ASN A 30 -8.61 1.79 -14.55
CA ASN A 30 -8.20 1.35 -15.89
C ASN A 30 -8.50 -0.15 -16.02
N ALA A 31 -9.35 -0.50 -17.00
CA ALA A 31 -9.81 -1.88 -17.23
C ALA A 31 -8.99 -2.65 -18.27
N ALA A 32 -7.86 -2.10 -18.73
CA ALA A 32 -6.98 -2.82 -19.66
C ALA A 32 -6.40 -4.09 -19.00
N GLU A 33 -6.40 -5.20 -19.73
CA GLU A 33 -6.02 -6.52 -19.22
C GLU A 33 -4.58 -6.58 -18.64
N ASN A 34 -3.67 -5.81 -19.21
CA ASN A 34 -2.26 -5.74 -18.79
C ASN A 34 -1.94 -4.51 -17.92
N ALA A 35 -2.96 -3.81 -17.40
CA ALA A 35 -2.73 -2.67 -16.52
C ALA A 35 -2.57 -3.10 -15.07
N VAL A 36 -1.56 -2.55 -14.40
CA VAL A 36 -1.44 -2.52 -12.94
C VAL A 36 -1.94 -1.15 -12.48
N VAL A 37 -2.98 -1.12 -11.65
CA VAL A 37 -3.54 0.14 -11.13
C VAL A 37 -2.98 0.46 -9.75
N SER A 38 -3.01 1.74 -9.36
CA SER A 38 -2.60 2.12 -8.00
C SER A 38 -3.53 1.47 -6.96
N PRO A 39 -3.00 0.82 -5.92
CA PRO A 39 -3.81 0.21 -4.88
C PRO A 39 -4.35 1.23 -3.85
N VAL A 40 -3.77 2.43 -3.81
CA VAL A 40 -4.04 3.47 -2.79
C VAL A 40 -3.97 4.88 -3.37
N ASP A 41 -4.63 5.82 -2.70
CA ASP A 41 -4.34 7.25 -2.84
C ASP A 41 -3.09 7.55 -2.00
N CYS A 42 -1.98 7.93 -2.63
CA CYS A 42 -0.70 8.05 -1.95
C CYS A 42 0.27 8.98 -2.68
N GLU A 43 1.42 9.23 -2.04
CA GLU A 43 2.64 9.70 -2.69
C GLU A 43 3.61 8.52 -2.90
N VAL A 44 4.25 8.46 -4.06
CA VAL A 44 5.32 7.49 -4.33
C VAL A 44 6.62 8.01 -3.75
N CYS A 45 7.11 7.39 -2.68
CA CYS A 45 8.36 7.78 -2.02
C CYS A 45 9.59 7.26 -2.73
N CYS A 46 9.52 6.03 -3.24
CA CYS A 46 10.65 5.37 -3.89
C CYS A 46 10.13 4.26 -4.80
N LEU A 47 10.82 4.01 -5.90
CA LEU A 47 10.59 2.85 -6.77
C LEU A 47 11.91 2.41 -7.37
N GLY A 48 12.03 1.13 -7.71
CA GLY A 48 13.26 0.61 -8.27
C GLY A 48 13.21 -0.87 -8.55
N LYS A 49 14.34 -1.41 -8.98
CA LYS A 49 14.57 -2.86 -9.09
C LYS A 49 15.04 -3.41 -7.76
N LEU A 50 14.79 -4.68 -7.48
CA LEU A 50 15.31 -5.44 -6.35
C LEU A 50 16.59 -6.17 -6.78
N GLU A 51 17.72 -5.48 -6.80
CA GLU A 51 19.05 -6.05 -7.05
C GLU A 51 19.66 -6.66 -5.77
N ASP A 52 20.70 -7.48 -5.92
CA ASP A 52 21.39 -8.12 -4.79
C ASP A 52 21.91 -7.07 -3.79
N ASN A 53 21.62 -7.28 -2.50
CA ASN A 53 21.94 -6.37 -1.39
C ASN A 53 21.21 -5.02 -1.39
N ILE A 54 20.08 -4.87 -2.10
CA ILE A 54 19.31 -3.63 -1.98
C ILE A 54 18.83 -3.40 -0.56
N LEU A 55 19.17 -2.21 -0.08
CA LEU A 55 18.68 -1.65 1.15
C LEU A 55 17.53 -0.68 0.82
N ILE A 56 16.32 -1.13 1.11
CA ILE A 56 15.11 -0.32 0.97
C ILE A 56 15.14 0.79 2.02
N HIS A 57 15.21 2.04 1.56
CA HIS A 57 15.24 3.20 2.44
C HIS A 57 13.83 3.69 2.76
N VAL A 58 13.38 3.45 4.00
CA VAL A 58 12.07 3.86 4.51
C VAL A 58 12.27 4.65 5.79
N LYS A 59 11.80 5.91 5.79
CA LYS A 59 11.82 6.79 6.99
C LYS A 59 13.20 6.87 7.67
N GLY A 60 14.28 7.06 6.91
CA GLY A 60 15.62 7.20 7.47
C GLY A 60 16.31 5.88 7.84
N LYS A 61 15.71 4.73 7.49
CA LYS A 61 16.23 3.39 7.81
C LYS A 61 16.34 2.55 6.57
N TYR A 62 17.35 1.70 6.57
CA TYR A 62 17.64 0.74 5.51
C TYR A 62 17.18 -0.65 5.94
N TYR A 63 16.43 -1.32 5.07
CA TYR A 63 15.92 -2.66 5.29
C TYR A 63 16.33 -3.59 4.15
N THR A 64 16.75 -4.81 4.46
CA THR A 64 16.85 -5.87 3.46
C THR A 64 15.45 -6.42 3.15
N LEU A 65 15.29 -7.05 1.99
CA LEU A 65 14.04 -7.70 1.61
C LEU A 65 13.66 -8.83 2.59
N GLU A 66 14.65 -9.61 3.02
CA GLU A 66 14.51 -10.64 4.06
C GLU A 66 13.98 -10.04 5.38
N ALA A 67 14.48 -8.87 5.80
CA ALA A 67 14.01 -8.23 7.02
C ALA A 67 12.57 -7.70 6.90
N LEU A 68 12.12 -7.36 5.69
CA LEU A 68 10.73 -6.92 5.45
C LEU A 68 9.75 -8.09 5.40
N LEU A 69 10.17 -9.21 4.81
CA LEU A 69 9.33 -10.40 4.61
C LEU A 69 9.45 -11.42 5.75
N GLY A 70 10.43 -11.27 6.63
CA GLY A 70 10.64 -12.16 7.78
C GLY A 70 10.99 -13.61 7.43
N ASP A 71 11.20 -13.91 6.14
CA ASP A 71 11.50 -15.23 5.62
C ASP A 71 12.44 -15.13 4.41
N THR A 72 13.53 -15.90 4.45
CA THR A 72 14.56 -15.89 3.40
C THR A 72 14.06 -16.57 2.13
N GLU A 73 13.30 -17.66 2.22
CA GLU A 73 12.83 -18.39 1.03
C GLU A 73 11.87 -17.53 0.20
N THR A 74 10.89 -16.91 0.87
CA THR A 74 9.96 -15.95 0.26
C THR A 74 10.72 -14.77 -0.37
N ALA A 75 11.74 -14.24 0.29
CA ALA A 75 12.54 -13.13 -0.25
C ALA A 75 13.25 -13.49 -1.56
N LEU A 76 13.67 -14.75 -1.74
CA LEU A 76 14.29 -15.22 -2.98
C LEU A 76 13.31 -15.22 -4.16
N GLU A 77 12.01 -15.45 -3.94
CA GLU A 77 10.99 -15.41 -4.98
C GLU A 77 10.84 -14.01 -5.63
N PHE A 78 11.14 -12.96 -4.86
CA PHE A 78 11.05 -11.57 -5.30
C PHE A 78 12.38 -11.00 -5.81
N LYS A 79 13.46 -11.81 -5.84
CA LYS A 79 14.77 -11.38 -6.33
C LYS A 79 14.68 -10.91 -7.79
N ASN A 80 15.38 -9.82 -8.13
CA ASN A 80 15.35 -9.16 -9.45
C ASN A 80 13.97 -8.60 -9.83
N GLY A 81 13.01 -8.55 -8.90
CA GLY A 81 11.72 -7.92 -9.09
C GLY A 81 11.79 -6.39 -9.14
N ASN A 82 10.62 -5.74 -9.15
CA ASN A 82 10.49 -4.30 -8.99
C ASN A 82 9.74 -4.00 -7.70
N TYR A 83 10.03 -2.88 -7.06
CA TYR A 83 9.34 -2.43 -5.87
C TYR A 83 8.86 -0.98 -6.03
N ILE A 84 7.81 -0.65 -5.28
CA ILE A 84 7.30 0.71 -5.11
C ILE A 84 6.97 0.89 -3.63
N ILE A 85 7.41 2.00 -3.04
CA ILE A 85 7.11 2.41 -1.68
C ILE A 85 6.14 3.58 -1.75
N MET A 86 4.96 3.38 -1.20
CA MET A 86 3.85 4.32 -1.22
C MET A 86 3.54 4.81 0.19
N TYR A 87 3.41 6.13 0.36
CA TYR A 87 3.06 6.76 1.62
C TYR A 87 1.67 7.39 1.53
N LEU A 88 0.79 7.00 2.45
CA LEU A 88 -0.54 7.57 2.61
C LEU A 88 -0.46 8.68 3.65
N HIS A 89 -0.75 9.91 3.23
CA HIS A 89 -0.89 11.04 4.14
C HIS A 89 -2.16 10.87 4.98
N PRO A 90 -2.25 11.45 6.18
CA PRO A 90 -3.44 11.38 7.03
C PRO A 90 -4.75 11.85 6.36
N ARG A 91 -4.65 12.71 5.32
CA ARG A 91 -5.80 13.19 4.56
C ARG A 91 -6.29 12.21 3.49
N ASP A 92 -5.45 11.27 3.08
CA ASP A 92 -5.70 10.38 1.96
C ASP A 92 -6.82 9.38 2.31
N TYR A 93 -7.22 8.58 1.33
CA TYR A 93 -8.21 7.52 1.51
C TYR A 93 -7.51 6.25 2.02
N HIS A 94 -7.79 5.86 3.28
CA HIS A 94 -7.09 4.79 3.98
C HIS A 94 -7.74 3.42 3.81
N ARG A 95 -8.15 3.09 2.58
CA ARG A 95 -8.52 1.72 2.21
C ARG A 95 -7.63 1.28 1.04
N ILE A 96 -7.03 0.11 1.19
CA ILE A 96 -6.13 -0.49 0.21
C ILE A 96 -6.95 -1.41 -0.70
N HIS A 97 -6.75 -1.29 -2.01
CA HIS A 97 -7.40 -2.10 -3.04
C HIS A 97 -6.38 -2.99 -3.74
N ALA A 98 -6.84 -4.07 -4.37
CA ALA A 98 -5.97 -4.91 -5.18
C ALA A 98 -5.54 -4.15 -6.45
N PRO A 99 -4.23 -4.10 -6.78
CA PRO A 99 -3.73 -3.40 -7.97
C PRO A 99 -3.97 -4.18 -9.28
N LEU A 100 -4.31 -5.48 -9.19
CA LEU A 100 -4.63 -6.38 -10.29
C LEU A 100 -5.42 -7.59 -9.78
N SER A 101 -6.07 -8.33 -10.68
CA SER A 101 -6.81 -9.56 -10.36
C SER A 101 -5.88 -10.69 -9.94
N GLY A 102 -6.16 -11.36 -8.82
CA GLY A 102 -5.34 -12.46 -8.34
C GLY A 102 -6.07 -13.36 -7.35
N LYS A 103 -5.37 -14.38 -6.85
CA LYS A 103 -5.83 -15.25 -5.77
C LYS A 103 -4.96 -15.01 -4.54
N ILE A 104 -5.57 -14.97 -3.37
CA ILE A 104 -4.83 -14.94 -2.11
C ILE A 104 -4.24 -16.33 -1.91
N LEU A 105 -2.91 -16.42 -1.85
CA LEU A 105 -2.18 -17.67 -1.63
C LEU A 105 -1.70 -17.80 -0.19
N ASP A 106 -1.33 -16.68 0.44
CA ASP A 106 -0.80 -16.65 1.80
C ASP A 106 -1.12 -15.30 2.49
N PHE A 107 -1.09 -15.29 3.83
CA PHE A 107 -1.22 -14.09 4.66
C PHE A 107 -0.38 -14.22 5.94
N ASN A 108 0.58 -13.31 6.10
CA ASN A 108 1.49 -13.30 7.24
C ASN A 108 1.28 -12.07 8.13
N THR A 109 1.46 -12.24 9.44
CA THR A 109 1.42 -11.15 10.44
C THR A 109 2.72 -11.13 11.21
N TYR A 110 3.41 -9.99 11.17
CA TYR A 110 4.69 -9.80 11.86
C TYR A 110 4.51 -8.82 13.03
N PRO A 111 4.96 -9.18 14.26
CA PRO A 111 5.05 -8.22 15.36
C PRO A 111 5.99 -7.06 14.98
N ALA A 112 5.53 -5.82 15.13
CA ALA A 112 6.29 -4.65 14.73
C ALA A 112 6.30 -3.57 15.83
N ARG A 113 7.29 -2.68 15.73
CA ARG A 113 7.37 -1.47 16.58
C ARG A 113 6.73 -0.30 15.86
N PHE A 114 5.96 0.49 16.58
CA PHE A 114 5.47 1.78 16.10
C PHE A 114 6.58 2.82 16.24
N PHE A 115 6.98 3.39 15.10
CA PHE A 115 7.89 4.54 15.05
C PHE A 115 7.04 5.78 14.74
N LEU A 116 6.94 6.68 15.73
CA LEU A 116 6.31 8.00 15.59
C LEU A 116 7.25 8.95 14.82
#